data_AF-A0A5E4J096-F1
#
_entry.id   AF-A0A5E4J096-F1
#
_cell.length_a   1.000
_cell.length_b   1.000
_cell.length_c   1.000
_cell.angle_alpha   90.00
_cell.angle_beta   90.00
_cell.angle_gamma   90.00
#
_symmetry.space_group_name_H-M   'P 1'
#
loop_
_entity.id
_entity.type
_entity.pdbx_description
1 polymer ?
#
loop_
_entity_poly.entity_id
_entity_poly.type
_entity_poly.pdbx_seq_one_letter_code
_entity_poly.pdbx_strand_id
1 'polypeptide(L)'
;MFDPEEKIREAFELQERIKKQRKELKANEGRLRTLLEVLDLEHVTRAGDYERRQKISCRRTIISESFRARWPEHFNRLAKVTLKDALRELPEAEIEECCQVEEQITWEIVSHKLPGGD
;
A
#
# COMPACT_ATOMS: atom_id res chain seq x y z
N MET A 1 -42.41 -3.50 3.64
CA MET A 1 -42.44 -2.09 4.12
C MET A 1 -41.01 -1.76 4.51
N PHE A 2 -40.44 -0.68 3.97
CA PHE A 2 -39.09 -0.22 4.33
C PHE A 2 -39.18 0.44 5.69
N ASP A 3 -38.57 -0.14 6.72
CA ASP A 3 -38.43 0.49 8.04
C ASP A 3 -37.08 1.23 8.10
N PRO A 4 -37.07 2.57 8.01
CA PRO A 4 -35.84 3.35 8.04
C PRO A 4 -35.08 3.18 9.36
N GLU A 5 -35.76 2.95 10.48
CA GLU A 5 -35.14 2.84 11.80
C GLU A 5 -34.33 1.55 11.92
N GLU A 6 -34.90 0.43 11.46
CA GLU A 6 -34.19 -0.84 11.38
C GLU A 6 -32.92 -0.74 10.50
N LYS A 7 -33.02 -0.06 9.36
CA LYS A 7 -31.88 0.09 8.43
C LYS A 7 -30.78 0.99 8.99
N ILE A 8 -31.14 2.05 9.70
CA ILE A 8 -30.17 2.91 10.39
C ILE A 8 -29.47 2.12 11.51
N ARG A 9 -30.20 1.32 12.28
CA ARG A 9 -29.62 0.45 13.32
C ARG A 9 -28.64 -0.57 12.72
N GLU A 10 -29.04 -1.26 11.66
CA GLU A 10 -28.18 -2.23 10.96
C GLU A 10 -26.90 -1.57 10.43
N ALA A 11 -27.02 -0.37 9.82
CA ALA A 11 -25.87 0.39 9.34
C ALA A 11 -24.92 0.79 10.48
N PHE A 12 -25.46 1.22 11.63
CA PHE A 12 -24.67 1.57 12.80
C PHE A 12 -23.92 0.36 13.40
N GLU A 13 -24.61 -0.77 13.56
CA GLU A 13 -23.99 -2.01 14.04
C GLU A 13 -22.86 -2.48 13.11
N LEU A 14 -23.08 -2.38 11.79
CA LEU A 14 -22.04 -2.67 10.80
C LEU A 14 -20.85 -1.72 10.92
N GLN A 15 -21.09 -0.42 11.12
CA GLN A 15 -20.04 0.58 11.30
C GLN A 15 -19.16 0.28 12.53
N GLU A 16 -19.78 -0.04 13.67
CA GLU A 16 -19.02 -0.39 14.87
C GLU A 16 -18.26 -1.71 14.72
N ARG A 17 -18.83 -2.70 14.02
CA ARG A 17 -18.12 -3.94 13.68
C ARG A 17 -16.88 -3.67 12.81
N ILE A 18 -17.02 -2.85 11.77
CA ILE A 18 -15.90 -2.45 10.90
C ILE A 18 -14.80 -1.75 11.72
N LYS A 19 -15.19 -0.83 12.61
CA LYS A 19 -14.25 -0.11 13.48
C LYS A 19 -13.49 -1.06 14.40
N LYS A 20 -14.16 -2.05 14.99
CA LYS A 20 -13.51 -3.08 15.81
C LYS A 20 -12.54 -3.92 14.99
N GLN A 21 -12.97 -4.43 13.83
CA GLN A 21 -12.12 -5.21 12.93
C GLN A 21 -10.89 -4.44 12.46
N ARG A 22 -11.01 -3.13 12.17
CA ARG A 22 -9.86 -2.28 11.83
C ARG A 22 -8.86 -2.15 12.98
N LYS A 23 -9.35 -2.04 14.22
CA LYS A 23 -8.48 -1.97 15.41
C LYS A 23 -7.72 -3.28 15.61
N GLU A 24 -8.41 -4.41 15.47
CA GLU A 24 -7.81 -5.75 15.56
C GLU A 24 -6.80 -5.99 14.43
N LEU A 25 -7.14 -5.62 13.20
CA LEU A 25 -6.24 -5.70 12.05
C LEU A 25 -4.96 -4.90 12.31
N LYS A 26 -5.08 -3.64 12.77
CA LYS A 26 -3.93 -2.80 13.08
C LYS A 26 -3.04 -3.42 14.18
N ALA A 27 -3.63 -4.05 15.19
CA ALA A 27 -2.88 -4.74 16.23
C ALA A 27 -2.14 -5.97 15.67
N ASN A 28 -2.78 -6.74 14.80
CA ASN A 28 -2.18 -7.90 14.14
C ASN A 28 -1.06 -7.50 13.18
N GLU A 29 -1.24 -6.44 12.40
CA GLU A 29 -0.20 -5.86 11.53
C GLU A 29 1.02 -5.40 12.35
N GLY A 30 0.79 -4.76 13.49
CA GLY A 30 1.85 -4.37 14.42
C GLY A 30 2.61 -5.57 14.97
N ARG A 31 1.89 -6.60 15.41
CA ARG A 31 2.48 -7.85 15.90
C ARG A 31 3.28 -8.58 14.81
N LEU A 32 2.75 -8.66 13.59
CA LEU A 32 3.44 -9.25 12.45
C LEU A 32 4.74 -8.51 12.14
N ARG A 33 4.73 -7.18 12.17
CA ARG A 33 5.94 -6.37 11.97
C ARG A 33 7.02 -6.72 12.98
N THR A 34 6.67 -6.76 14.27
CA THR A 34 7.62 -7.15 15.33
C THR A 34 8.17 -8.56 15.12
N LEU A 35 7.34 -9.52 14.69
CA LEU A 35 7.81 -10.87 14.38
C LEU A 35 8.78 -10.89 13.20
N LEU A 36 8.49 -10.13 12.13
CA LEU A 36 9.38 -10.04 10.97
C LEU A 36 10.72 -9.40 11.30
N GLU A 37 10.73 -8.40 12.19
CA GLU A 37 11.96 -7.77 12.72
C GLU A 37 12.79 -8.77 13.53
N VAL A 38 12.17 -9.57 14.40
CA VAL A 38 12.88 -10.62 15.15
C VAL A 38 13.48 -11.66 14.21
N LEU A 39 12.71 -12.15 13.23
CA LEU A 39 13.21 -13.09 12.22
C LEU A 39 14.37 -12.49 11.39
N ASP A 40 14.38 -11.17 11.19
CA ASP A 40 15.48 -10.49 10.51
C ASP A 40 16.75 -10.46 11.35
N LEU A 41 16.63 -10.09 12.62
CA LEU A 41 17.72 -10.06 13.58
C LEU A 41 18.34 -11.45 13.80
N GLU A 42 17.52 -12.49 13.79
CA GLU A 42 17.97 -13.89 13.93
C GLU A 42 18.41 -14.52 12.60
N HIS A 43 18.36 -13.77 11.49
CA HIS A 43 18.68 -14.24 10.14
C HIS A 43 17.87 -15.48 9.71
N VAL A 44 16.65 -15.64 10.22
CA VAL A 44 15.75 -16.75 9.88
C VAL A 44 15.05 -16.45 8.56
N THR A 45 15.37 -17.23 7.54
CA THR A 45 14.77 -17.11 6.19
C THR A 45 13.73 -18.19 5.92
N ARG A 46 13.86 -19.37 6.51
CA ARG A 46 12.93 -20.50 6.32
C ARG A 46 12.82 -21.34 7.59
N ALA A 47 11.60 -21.76 7.93
CA ALA A 47 11.33 -22.70 9.01
C ALA A 47 10.13 -23.59 8.65
N GLY A 48 10.36 -24.91 8.58
CA GLY A 48 9.35 -25.87 8.10
C GLY A 48 8.85 -25.50 6.71
N ASP A 49 7.54 -25.34 6.58
CA ASP A 49 6.85 -24.99 5.33
C ASP A 49 6.73 -23.49 5.09
N TYR A 50 7.29 -22.66 5.97
CA TYR A 50 7.21 -21.20 5.86
C TYR A 50 8.55 -20.61 5.41
N GLU A 51 8.47 -19.67 4.48
CA GLU A 51 9.61 -18.92 3.97
C GLU A 51 9.33 -17.42 4.08
N ARG A 52 10.33 -16.68 4.57
CA ARG A 52 10.33 -15.22 4.59
C ARG A 52 10.90 -14.70 3.28
N ARG A 53 10.09 -14.01 2.49
CA ARG A 53 10.47 -13.47 1.19
C ARG A 53 10.54 -11.95 1.23
N GLN A 54 11.55 -11.40 0.56
CA GLN A 54 11.61 -9.99 0.24
C GLN A 54 10.74 -9.70 -0.97
N LYS A 55 9.93 -8.67 -0.86
CA LYS A 55 9.18 -8.08 -1.93
C LYS A 55 9.67 -6.66 -2.14
N ILE A 56 10.42 -6.48 -3.22
CA ILE A 56 10.89 -5.17 -3.66
C ILE A 56 9.80 -4.58 -4.55
N SER A 57 9.35 -3.38 -4.22
CA SER A 57 8.42 -2.61 -5.03
C SER A 57 9.06 -1.28 -5.38
N CYS A 58 9.05 -0.92 -6.65
CA CYS A 58 9.58 0.36 -7.12
C CYS A 58 8.42 1.34 -7.26
N ARG A 59 8.50 2.46 -6.55
CA ARG A 59 7.52 3.54 -6.65
C ARG A 59 8.13 4.71 -7.40
N ARG A 60 7.48 5.14 -8.48
CA ARG A 60 7.81 6.37 -9.19
C ARG A 60 7.01 7.53 -8.59
N THR A 61 7.70 8.60 -8.21
CA THR A 61 7.09 9.82 -7.67
C THR A 61 7.64 11.04 -8.41
N ILE A 62 6.77 11.92 -8.87
CA ILE A 62 7.18 13.17 -9.52
C ILE A 62 7.77 14.13 -8.48
N ILE A 63 8.98 14.61 -8.74
CA ILE A 63 9.60 15.70 -7.99
C ILE A 63 8.89 17.00 -8.41
N SER A 64 8.03 17.51 -7.53
CA SER A 64 7.14 18.63 -7.86
C SER A 64 7.90 19.89 -8.28
N GLU A 65 9.05 20.16 -7.67
CA GLU A 65 9.90 21.31 -8.03
C GLU A 65 10.50 21.17 -9.43
N SER A 66 11.06 20.00 -9.75
CA SER A 66 11.61 19.71 -11.09
C SER A 66 10.52 19.78 -12.17
N PHE A 67 9.34 19.22 -11.89
CA PHE A 67 8.20 19.29 -12.79
C PHE A 67 7.74 20.74 -13.02
N ARG A 68 7.64 21.54 -11.94
CA ARG A 68 7.25 22.95 -12.03
C ARG A 68 8.27 23.78 -12.83
N ALA A 69 9.56 23.50 -12.68
CA ALA A 69 10.61 24.22 -13.39
C ALA A 69 10.54 23.99 -14.92
N ARG A 70 10.16 22.79 -15.35
CA ARG A 70 10.06 22.44 -16.78
C ARG A 70 8.72 22.76 -17.41
N TRP A 71 7.61 22.54 -16.68
CA TRP A 71 6.26 22.74 -17.21
C TRP A 71 5.41 23.58 -16.24
N PRO A 72 5.76 24.87 -16.03
CA PRO A 72 5.04 25.73 -15.11
C PRO A 72 3.55 25.88 -15.48
N GLU A 73 3.22 25.90 -16.78
CA GLU A 73 1.83 26.00 -17.26
C GLU A 73 1.00 24.74 -16.97
N HIS A 74 1.61 23.55 -17.05
CA HIS A 74 0.95 22.30 -16.69
C HIS A 74 0.81 22.17 -15.17
N PHE A 75 1.86 22.55 -14.42
CA PHE A 75 1.82 22.56 -12.96
C PHE A 75 0.70 23.45 -12.42
N ASN A 76 0.52 24.65 -12.97
CA ASN A 76 -0.52 25.59 -12.52
C ASN A 76 -1.96 25.09 -12.79
N ARG A 77 -2.13 24.17 -13.74
CA ARG A 77 -3.44 23.54 -14.03
C ARG A 77 -3.76 22.38 -13.09
N LEU A 78 -2.74 21.78 -12.48
CA LEU A 78 -2.88 20.61 -11.61
C LEU A 78 -2.83 21.02 -10.13
N ALA A 79 -3.94 20.81 -9.39
CA ALA A 79 -3.96 21.07 -7.94
C ALA A 79 -2.96 20.19 -7.15
N LYS A 80 -2.68 18.99 -7.67
CA LYS A 80 -1.62 18.09 -7.21
C LYS A 80 -1.09 17.34 -8.43
N VAL A 81 0.21 17.44 -8.68
CA VAL A 81 0.83 16.71 -9.79
C VAL A 81 0.96 15.24 -9.40
N THR A 82 0.11 14.40 -10.00
CA THR A 82 0.25 12.95 -9.91
C THR A 82 0.87 12.41 -11.20
N LEU A 83 1.55 11.25 -11.12
CA LEU A 83 2.12 10.60 -12.29
C LEU A 83 1.05 10.35 -13.37
N LYS A 84 -0.15 9.97 -12.94
CA LYS A 84 -1.30 9.74 -13.83
C LYS A 84 -1.73 11.00 -14.56
N ASP A 85 -1.75 12.14 -13.88
CA ASP A 85 -2.18 13.40 -14.49
C ASP A 85 -1.10 13.97 -15.42
N ALA A 86 0.18 13.86 -15.03
CA ALA A 86 1.29 14.22 -15.89
C ALA A 86 1.31 13.40 -17.20
N LEU A 87 1.16 12.07 -17.11
CA LEU A 87 1.16 11.15 -18.27
C LEU A 87 0.01 11.37 -19.25
N ARG A 88 -1.02 12.13 -18.87
CA ARG A 88 -2.12 12.50 -19.78
C ARG A 88 -1.76 13.69 -20.66
N GLU A 89 -0.84 14.53 -20.22
CA GLU A 89 -0.53 15.80 -20.87
C GLU A 89 0.87 15.81 -21.51
N LEU A 90 1.78 14.97 -21.03
CA LEU A 90 3.18 14.95 -21.44
C LEU A 90 3.66 13.52 -21.76
N PRO A 91 4.68 13.36 -22.63
CA PRO A 91 5.27 12.06 -22.92
C PRO A 91 5.93 11.43 -21.68
N GLU A 92 5.82 10.10 -21.53
CA GLU A 92 6.39 9.36 -20.39
C GLU A 92 7.90 9.60 -20.24
N ALA A 93 8.65 9.56 -21.35
CA ALA A 93 10.10 9.75 -21.35
C ALA A 93 10.52 11.11 -20.73
N GLU A 94 9.75 12.17 -20.98
CA GLU A 94 10.05 13.49 -20.42
C GLU A 94 9.70 13.56 -18.93
N ILE A 95 8.59 12.92 -18.53
CA ILE A 95 8.14 12.86 -17.13
C ILE A 95 9.14 12.07 -16.28
N GLU A 96 9.73 10.99 -16.83
CA GLU A 96 10.70 10.16 -16.13
C GLU A 96 11.92 10.94 -15.66
N GLU A 97 12.38 11.92 -16.42
CA GLU A 97 13.50 12.78 -16.03
C GLU A 97 13.18 13.66 -14.80
N CYS A 98 11.90 13.83 -14.46
CA CYS A 98 11.44 14.54 -13.28
C CYS A 98 10.89 13.61 -12.19
N CYS A 99 11.06 12.30 -12.36
CA CYS A 99 10.65 11.31 -11.37
C CYS A 99 11.83 10.86 -10.51
N GLN A 100 11.56 10.71 -9.22
CA GLN A 100 12.37 9.90 -8.34
C GLN A 100 11.80 8.47 -8.32
N VAL A 101 12.69 7.48 -8.42
CA VAL A 101 12.35 6.09 -8.16
C VAL A 101 12.77 5.76 -6.72
N GLU A 102 11.82 5.35 -5.91
CA GLU A 102 12.06 4.85 -4.56
C GLU A 102 11.82 3.36 -4.53
N GLU A 103 12.82 2.60 -4.09
CA GLU A 103 12.65 1.18 -3.81
C GLU A 103 12.11 1.03 -2.39
N GLN A 104 10.98 0.34 -2.29
CA GLN A 104 10.40 -0.06 -1.03
C GLN A 104 10.52 -1.57 -0.89
N ILE A 105 11.35 -1.99 0.06
CA ILE A 105 11.50 -3.39 0.46
C ILE A 105 10.45 -3.67 1.53
N THR A 106 9.65 -4.69 1.29
CA THR A 106 8.72 -5.26 2.26
C THR A 106 9.01 -6.74 2.45
N TRP A 107 8.69 -7.29 3.62
CA TRP A 107 8.87 -8.70 3.92
C TRP A 107 7.51 -9.37 4.04
N GLU A 108 7.37 -10.54 3.43
CA GLU A 108 6.17 -11.37 3.54
C GLU A 108 6.53 -12.80 3.94
N ILE A 109 5.60 -13.49 4.62
CA ILE A 109 5.72 -14.92 4.90
C ILE A 109 4.87 -15.66 3.88
N VAL A 110 5.49 -16.62 3.18
CA VAL A 110 4.80 -17.52 2.26
C VAL A 110 4.80 -18.94 2.83
N SER A 111 3.72 -19.68 2.57
CA SER A 111 3.60 -21.11 2.91
C SER A 111 3.79 -21.94 1.65
N HIS A 112 4.58 -23.00 1.77
CA HIS A 112 4.81 -24.00 0.71
C HIS A 112 3.82 -25.17 0.75
N LYS A 113 2.96 -25.26 1.78
CA LYS A 113 1.84 -26.19 1.75
C LYS A 113 0.72 -25.63 0.88
N LEU A 114 0.23 -26.45 -0.06
CA LEU A 114 -1.01 -26.20 -0.77
C LEU A 114 -2.17 -26.12 0.25
N PRO A 115 -3.10 -25.16 0.11
CA PRO A 115 -4.31 -25.15 0.91
C PRO A 115 -5.20 -26.31 0.46
N GLY A 116 -5.04 -27.50 1.07
CA GLY A 116 -5.90 -28.66 0.80
C GLY A 116 -5.20 -30.03 0.74
N GLY A 117 -4.22 -30.29 1.61
CA GLY A 117 -3.75 -31.66 1.85
C GLY A 117 -4.29 -32.14 3.19
N ASP A 118 -5.40 -32.88 3.16
CA ASP A 118 -5.87 -33.75 4.25
C ASP A 118 -4.79 -34.78 4.64
#